data_AF-A0A2R5FFC0-F1
#
_entry.id   AF-A0A2R5FFC0-F1
#
_cell.length_a   1.000
_cell.length_b   1.000
_cell.length_c   1.000
_cell.angle_alpha   90.00
_cell.angle_beta   90.00
_cell.angle_gamma   90.00
#
_symmetry.space_group_name_H-M   'P 1'
#
loop_
_entity.id
_entity.type
_entity.pdbx_description
1 polymer ?
#
loop_
_entity_poly.entity_id
_entity_poly.type
_entity_poly.pdbx_seq_one_letter_code
_entity_poly.pdbx_strand_id
1 'polypeptide(L)'
;MVRLYLFAEGQTEQTFADNILKLYLAQHSVFMDKIMLIAHARKKGHVHRGGGRKYKPMKDDIVRFLNQEKGSKVFFTTMIDLYAIAPDFPGLAEAESLRQNPVQRVEFLEQRFAEDICDYRFVPYIQLYEYEVSAQ
;
A
#
# COMPACT_ATOMS: atom_id res chain seq x y z
N MET A 1 4.99 -9.01 -20.34
CA MET A 1 5.39 -7.89 -19.47
C MET A 1 4.54 -7.92 -18.21
N VAL A 2 5.16 -7.83 -17.03
CA VAL A 2 4.43 -7.65 -15.77
C VAL A 2 4.26 -6.16 -15.55
N ARG A 3 3.03 -5.70 -15.34
CA ARG A 3 2.70 -4.31 -15.02
C ARG A 3 2.37 -4.21 -13.54
N LEU A 4 2.91 -3.19 -12.87
CA LEU A 4 2.68 -2.94 -11.45
C LEU A 4 2.05 -1.57 -11.25
N TYR A 5 0.98 -1.52 -10.47
CA TYR A 5 0.35 -0.31 -9.97
C TYR A 5 0.69 -0.19 -8.49
N LEU A 6 1.13 1.00 -8.07
CA LEU A 6 1.50 1.25 -6.68
C LEU A 6 0.60 2.32 -6.07
N PHE A 7 0.06 2.04 -4.89
CA PHE A 7 -0.68 2.99 -4.06
C PHE A 7 0.23 3.50 -2.93
N ALA A 8 0.73 4.72 -3.06
CA ALA A 8 1.60 5.38 -2.11
C ALA A 8 0.78 6.14 -1.05
N GLU A 9 1.22 6.10 0.22
CA GLU A 9 0.60 6.86 1.30
C GLU A 9 0.67 8.38 1.06
N GLY A 10 1.87 8.86 0.71
CA GLY A 10 2.17 10.27 0.56
C GLY A 10 3.12 10.56 -0.61
N GLN A 11 3.48 11.84 -0.73
CA GLN A 11 4.31 12.34 -1.83
C GLN A 11 5.73 11.76 -1.77
N THR A 12 6.25 11.51 -0.57
CA THR A 12 7.58 10.92 -0.36
C THR A 12 7.68 9.53 -0.97
N GLU A 13 6.73 8.65 -0.64
CA GLU A 13 6.67 7.27 -1.14
C GLU A 13 6.43 7.27 -2.66
N GLN A 14 5.56 8.16 -3.15
CA GLN A 14 5.33 8.31 -4.59
C GLN A 14 6.62 8.71 -5.34
N THR A 15 7.40 9.64 -4.77
CA THR A 15 8.64 10.14 -5.39
C THR A 15 9.74 9.09 -5.35
N PHE A 16 9.86 8.37 -4.24
CA PHE A 16 10.76 7.23 -4.14
C PHE A 16 10.41 6.14 -5.15
N ALA A 17 9.12 5.82 -5.28
CA ALA A 17 8.66 4.81 -6.21
C ALA A 17 8.98 5.19 -7.67
N ASP A 18 8.77 6.45 -8.07
CA ASP A 18 9.01 6.88 -9.45
C ASP A 18 10.50 7.01 -9.79
N ASN A 19 11.30 7.53 -8.87
CA ASN A 19 12.71 7.83 -9.12
C ASN A 19 13.63 6.62 -8.92
N ILE A 20 13.31 5.73 -7.99
CA ILE A 20 14.20 4.63 -7.57
C ILE A 20 13.56 3.27 -7.90
N LEU A 21 12.40 2.99 -7.33
CA LEU A 21 11.81 1.64 -7.39
C LEU A 21 11.43 1.23 -8.81
N LYS A 22 10.89 2.16 -9.60
CA LYS A 22 10.52 1.94 -11.00
C LYS A 22 11.72 1.49 -11.86
N LEU A 23 12.86 2.14 -11.71
CA LEU A 23 14.09 1.77 -12.44
C LEU A 23 14.60 0.41 -12.00
N TYR A 24 14.63 0.16 -10.69
CA TYR A 24 15.05 -1.12 -10.13
C TYR A 24 14.15 -2.27 -10.63
N LEU A 25 12.84 -2.14 -10.51
CA LEU A 25 11.89 -3.18 -10.94
C LEU A 25 11.93 -3.44 -12.45
N ALA A 26 12.19 -2.40 -13.26
CA ALA A 26 12.33 -2.57 -14.71
C ALA A 26 13.50 -3.51 -15.07
N GLN A 27 14.60 -3.49 -14.30
CA GLN A 27 15.72 -4.43 -14.46
C GLN A 27 15.30 -5.88 -14.18
N HIS A 28 14.24 -6.07 -13.39
CA HIS A 28 13.62 -7.36 -13.08
C HIS A 28 12.37 -7.65 -13.93
N SER A 29 12.17 -6.96 -15.06
CA SER A 29 11.03 -7.15 -15.98
C SER A 29 9.65 -6.86 -15.37
N VAL A 30 9.61 -6.06 -14.29
CA VAL A 30 8.39 -5.55 -13.67
C VAL A 30 8.30 -4.05 -13.94
N PHE A 31 7.25 -3.63 -14.62
CA PHE A 31 7.14 -2.26 -15.12
C PHE A 31 6.08 -1.51 -14.32
N MET A 32 6.52 -0.49 -13.56
CA MET A 32 5.60 0.34 -12.80
C MET A 32 4.90 1.32 -13.74
N ASP A 33 3.57 1.22 -13.82
CA ASP A 33 2.76 1.96 -14.78
C ASP A 33 2.18 3.23 -14.15
N LYS A 34 1.38 3.07 -13.10
CA LYS A 34 0.81 4.19 -12.33
C LYS A 34 1.21 4.12 -10.86
N ILE A 35 1.66 5.26 -10.34
CA ILE A 35 1.94 5.49 -8.93
C ILE A 35 0.92 6.50 -8.42
N MET A 36 0.05 6.07 -7.52
CA MET A 36 -1.13 6.83 -7.11
C MET A 36 -1.06 7.14 -5.62
N LEU A 37 -1.44 8.35 -5.24
CA LEU A 37 -1.65 8.69 -3.83
C LEU A 37 -2.97 8.10 -3.33
N ILE A 38 -2.90 7.42 -2.20
CA ILE A 38 -4.06 6.85 -1.49
C ILE A 38 -5.05 7.95 -1.11
N ALA A 39 -6.33 7.67 -1.28
CA ALA A 39 -7.39 8.49 -0.71
C ALA A 39 -7.50 8.23 0.80
N HIS A 40 -7.37 9.29 1.61
CA HIS A 40 -7.53 9.23 3.07
C HIS A 40 -8.97 9.50 3.50
N ALA A 41 -9.69 10.33 2.75
CA ALA A 41 -11.11 10.63 2.98
C ALA A 41 -11.85 10.92 1.66
N ARG A 42 -13.16 10.64 1.64
CA ARG A 42 -14.08 11.11 0.61
C ARG A 42 -15.20 11.90 1.27
N LYS A 43 -15.40 13.16 0.87
CA LYS A 43 -16.50 14.01 1.36
C LYS A 43 -17.22 14.61 0.15
N LYS A 44 -18.54 14.37 0.03
CA LYS A 44 -19.38 14.86 -1.08
C LYS A 44 -18.78 14.60 -2.48
N GLY A 45 -18.26 13.39 -2.72
CA GLY A 45 -17.64 13.01 -4.00
C GLY A 45 -16.22 13.53 -4.22
N HIS A 46 -15.70 14.43 -3.38
CA HIS A 46 -14.32 14.91 -3.46
C HIS A 46 -13.38 14.02 -2.64
N VAL A 47 -12.31 13.57 -3.30
CA VAL A 47 -11.19 12.86 -2.66
C VAL A 47 -10.34 13.87 -1.90
N HIS A 48 -10.27 13.70 -0.59
CA HIS A 48 -9.38 14.45 0.29
C HIS A 48 -8.21 13.55 0.66
N ARG A 49 -7.00 14.06 0.48
CA ARG A 49 -5.74 13.36 0.78
C ARG A 49 -5.05 13.90 2.05
N GLY A 50 -5.77 14.69 2.84
CA GLY A 50 -5.33 15.22 4.14
C GLY A 50 -6.49 15.28 5.13
N GLY A 51 -6.21 14.92 6.40
CA GLY A 51 -7.18 14.79 7.49
C GLY A 51 -7.65 13.34 7.69
N GLY A 52 -7.60 12.87 8.95
CA GLY A 52 -8.12 11.61 9.48
C GLY A 52 -8.02 10.37 8.56
N ARG A 53 -7.08 9.45 8.86
CA ARG A 53 -6.89 8.24 8.06
C ARG A 53 -8.05 7.26 8.29
N LYS A 54 -8.79 6.96 7.22
CA LYS A 54 -9.82 5.90 7.19
C LYS A 54 -9.42 4.84 6.18
N TYR A 55 -9.68 3.57 6.50
CA TYR A 55 -9.36 2.45 5.63
C TYR A 55 -10.25 2.42 4.37
N LYS A 56 -11.56 2.67 4.52
CA LYS A 56 -12.53 2.50 3.44
C LYS A 56 -12.20 3.27 2.14
N PRO A 57 -11.85 4.57 2.16
CA PRO A 57 -11.51 5.30 0.95
C PRO A 57 -10.33 4.71 0.16
N MET A 58 -9.32 4.19 0.87
CA MET A 58 -8.19 3.48 0.27
C MET A 58 -8.66 2.18 -0.40
N LYS A 59 -9.41 1.34 0.32
CA LYS A 59 -10.00 0.11 -0.24
C LYS A 59 -10.81 0.38 -1.50
N ASP A 60 -11.70 1.38 -1.46
CA ASP A 60 -12.55 1.75 -2.59
C ASP A 60 -11.73 2.21 -3.82
N ASP A 61 -10.57 2.85 -3.61
CA ASP A 61 -9.65 3.20 -4.71
C ASP A 61 -8.97 1.95 -5.29
N ILE A 62 -8.42 1.08 -4.43
CA ILE A 62 -7.74 -0.16 -4.84
C ILE A 62 -8.69 -1.04 -5.67
N VAL A 63 -9.88 -1.31 -5.14
CA VAL A 63 -10.90 -2.14 -5.80
C VAL A 63 -11.36 -1.51 -7.12
N ARG A 64 -11.46 -0.18 -7.20
CA ARG A 64 -11.81 0.49 -8.47
C ARG A 64 -10.76 0.20 -9.56
N PHE A 65 -9.47 0.31 -9.24
CA PHE A 65 -8.41 0.05 -10.23
C PHE A 65 -8.26 -1.43 -10.59
N LEU A 66 -8.39 -2.33 -9.60
CA LEU A 66 -8.48 -3.78 -9.84
C LEU A 66 -9.61 -4.12 -10.81
N ASN A 67 -10.73 -3.38 -10.76
CA ASN A 67 -11.85 -3.57 -11.66
C ASN A 67 -11.63 -2.98 -13.05
N GLN A 68 -10.89 -1.87 -13.17
CA GLN A 68 -10.60 -1.20 -14.45
C GLN A 68 -9.55 -1.95 -15.27
N GLU A 69 -8.57 -2.57 -14.62
CA GLU A 69 -7.54 -3.36 -15.31
C GLU A 69 -7.90 -4.85 -15.28
N LYS A 70 -8.00 -5.50 -16.44
CA LYS A 70 -8.35 -6.93 -16.54
C LYS A 70 -7.20 -7.84 -16.98
N GLY A 71 -6.00 -7.29 -17.16
CA GLY A 71 -4.84 -8.07 -17.61
C GLY A 71 -4.37 -9.07 -16.55
N SER A 72 -4.09 -10.31 -16.97
CA SER A 72 -3.60 -11.39 -16.10
C SER A 72 -2.16 -11.20 -15.62
N LYS A 73 -1.43 -10.22 -16.18
CA LYS A 73 -0.07 -9.83 -15.78
C LYS A 73 -0.02 -8.41 -15.21
N VAL A 74 -1.15 -7.91 -14.69
CA VAL A 74 -1.25 -6.61 -14.00
C VAL A 74 -1.42 -6.88 -12.52
N PHE A 75 -0.52 -6.32 -11.72
CA PHE A 75 -0.49 -6.47 -10.27
C PHE A 75 -0.59 -5.12 -9.59
N PHE A 76 -0.98 -5.15 -8.33
CA PHE A 76 -1.25 -3.99 -7.50
C PHE A 76 -0.55 -4.17 -6.17
N THR A 77 0.10 -3.12 -5.68
CA THR A 77 0.75 -3.13 -4.36
C THR A 77 0.53 -1.79 -3.66
N THR A 78 0.85 -1.74 -2.37
CA THR A 78 0.80 -0.54 -1.56
C THR A 78 2.20 -0.13 -1.13
N MET A 79 2.35 1.11 -0.67
CA MET A 79 3.54 1.56 0.04
C MET A 79 3.05 2.51 1.12
N ILE A 80 2.71 1.91 2.27
CA ILE A 80 2.10 2.59 3.43
C ILE A 80 2.91 2.33 4.69
N ASP A 81 3.02 3.32 5.56
CA ASP A 81 3.72 3.18 6.84
C ASP A 81 2.89 2.38 7.85
N LEU A 82 3.48 1.35 8.45
CA LEU A 82 2.89 0.57 9.54
C LEU A 82 2.36 1.46 10.68
N TYR A 83 3.11 2.49 11.07
CA TYR A 83 2.74 3.37 12.17
C TYR A 83 1.73 4.43 11.76
N ALA A 84 1.47 4.50 10.45
CA ALA A 84 0.53 5.41 9.88
C ALA A 84 -0.81 4.78 9.49
N ILE A 85 -0.97 3.47 9.53
CA ILE A 85 -2.20 2.84 9.04
C ILE A 85 -3.47 3.32 9.77
N ALA A 86 -4.60 3.23 9.07
CA ALA A 86 -5.87 3.69 9.59
C ALA A 86 -6.27 2.89 10.84
N PRO A 87 -6.90 3.51 11.87
CA PRO A 87 -7.35 2.78 13.07
C PRO A 87 -8.35 1.66 12.79
N ASP A 88 -9.08 1.73 11.67
CA ASP A 88 -10.04 0.75 11.19
C ASP A 88 -9.47 -0.22 10.14
N PHE A 89 -8.14 -0.33 10.06
CA PHE A 89 -7.45 -1.23 9.12
C PHE A 89 -7.67 -2.72 9.50
N PRO A 90 -7.87 -3.62 8.51
CA PRO A 90 -8.16 -5.02 8.76
C PRO A 90 -7.05 -5.70 9.57
N GLY A 91 -7.43 -6.33 10.69
CA GLY A 91 -6.50 -7.05 11.56
C GLY A 91 -5.73 -6.18 12.55
N LEU A 92 -5.91 -4.86 12.57
CA LEU A 92 -5.08 -3.98 13.40
C LEU A 92 -5.27 -4.22 14.91
N ALA A 93 -6.50 -4.49 15.34
CA ALA A 93 -6.79 -4.76 16.75
C ALA A 93 -6.13 -6.07 17.21
N GLU A 94 -6.18 -7.11 16.37
CA GLU A 94 -5.58 -8.41 16.60
C GLU A 94 -4.05 -8.35 16.59
N ALA A 95 -3.50 -7.53 15.69
CA ALA A 95 -2.07 -7.30 15.53
C ALA A 95 -1.42 -6.60 16.74
N GLU A 96 -2.19 -6.03 17.68
CA GLU A 96 -1.63 -5.44 18.90
C GLU A 96 -0.92 -6.48 19.76
N SER A 97 -1.36 -7.74 19.72
CA SER A 97 -0.66 -8.85 20.38
C SER A 97 0.74 -9.11 19.83
N LEU A 98 1.00 -8.70 18.58
CA LEU A 98 2.28 -8.82 17.87
C LEU A 98 3.12 -7.55 17.97
N ARG A 99 2.73 -6.56 18.79
CA ARG A 99 3.43 -5.26 18.87
C ARG A 99 4.93 -5.37 19.16
N GLN A 100 5.34 -6.38 19.91
CA GLN A 100 6.77 -6.64 20.25
C GLN A 100 7.54 -7.35 19.12
N ASN A 101 6.84 -7.83 18.07
CA ASN A 101 7.44 -8.46 16.91
C ASN A 101 6.99 -7.74 15.63
N PRO A 102 7.63 -6.61 15.27
CA PRO A 102 7.17 -5.73 14.20
C PRO A 102 7.14 -6.42 12.82
N VAL A 103 8.08 -7.33 12.54
CA VAL A 103 8.10 -8.10 11.29
C VAL A 103 6.88 -9.01 11.21
N GLN A 104 6.62 -9.81 12.26
CA GLN A 104 5.41 -10.66 12.30
C GLN A 104 4.13 -9.84 12.27
N ARG A 105 4.14 -8.64 12.87
CA ARG A 105 3.01 -7.72 12.82
C ARG A 105 2.72 -7.27 11.40
N VAL A 106 3.75 -6.91 10.63
CA VAL A 106 3.62 -6.55 9.21
C VAL A 106 3.10 -7.72 8.39
N GLU A 107 3.71 -8.89 8.51
CA GLU A 107 3.29 -10.09 7.79
C GLU A 107 1.81 -10.42 8.06
N PHE A 108 1.39 -10.34 9.33
CA PHE A 108 0.00 -10.55 9.72
C PHE A 108 -0.95 -9.51 9.10
N LEU A 109 -0.58 -8.23 9.13
CA LEU A 109 -1.40 -7.15 8.57
C LEU A 109 -1.49 -7.22 7.05
N GLU A 110 -0.39 -7.56 6.37
CA GLU A 110 -0.37 -7.80 4.93
C GLU A 110 -1.28 -8.98 4.56
N GLN A 111 -1.23 -10.07 5.32
CA GLN A 111 -2.15 -11.19 5.12
C GLN A 111 -3.62 -10.77 5.27
N ARG A 112 -3.97 -10.08 6.36
CA ARG A 112 -5.34 -9.59 6.61
C ARG A 112 -5.80 -8.61 5.53
N PHE A 113 -4.89 -7.79 5.02
CA PHE A 113 -5.18 -6.86 3.94
C PHE A 113 -5.42 -7.57 2.61
N ALA A 114 -4.59 -8.57 2.27
CA ALA A 114 -4.79 -9.39 1.07
C ALA A 114 -6.13 -10.15 1.12
N GLU A 115 -6.47 -10.73 2.28
CA GLU A 115 -7.75 -11.42 2.50
C GLU A 115 -8.95 -10.46 2.36
N ASP A 116 -8.86 -9.23 2.88
CA ASP A 116 -9.94 -8.25 2.80
C ASP A 116 -10.15 -7.68 1.37
N ILE A 117 -9.08 -7.57 0.59
CA ILE A 117 -9.13 -7.16 -0.83
C ILE A 117 -9.58 -8.32 -1.72
N CYS A 118 -9.16 -9.56 -1.41
CA CYS A 118 -9.59 -10.79 -2.05
C CYS A 118 -9.39 -10.81 -3.58
N ASP A 119 -8.21 -10.42 -4.05
CA ASP A 119 -7.81 -10.51 -5.46
C ASP A 119 -6.34 -10.98 -5.56
N TYR A 120 -6.09 -12.06 -6.32
CA TYR A 120 -4.75 -12.65 -6.46
C TYR A 120 -3.71 -11.71 -7.07
N ARG A 121 -4.15 -10.63 -7.74
CA ARG A 121 -3.29 -9.62 -8.35
C ARG A 121 -2.84 -8.56 -7.33
N PHE A 122 -3.43 -8.54 -6.15
CA PHE A 122 -3.09 -7.62 -5.08
C PHE A 122 -2.07 -8.25 -4.13
N VAL A 123 -0.88 -7.64 -4.08
CA VAL A 123 0.24 -8.03 -3.21
C VAL A 123 0.50 -6.83 -2.29
N PRO A 124 -0.09 -6.79 -1.08
CA PRO A 124 0.09 -5.67 -0.17
C PRO A 124 1.55 -5.55 0.26
N TYR A 125 1.99 -4.31 0.45
CA TYR A 125 3.26 -4.01 1.08
C TYR A 125 3.08 -2.89 2.11
N ILE A 126 3.47 -3.17 3.34
CA ILE A 126 3.44 -2.26 4.47
C ILE A 126 4.89 -2.00 4.88
N GLN A 127 5.31 -0.74 4.80
CA GLN A 127 6.62 -0.32 5.22
C GLN A 127 6.74 -0.39 6.74
N LEU A 128 7.59 -1.31 7.19
CA LEU A 128 8.16 -1.22 8.51
C LEU A 128 9.23 -0.11 8.49
N TYR A 129 8.97 1.03 9.13
CA TYR A 129 10.00 2.04 9.32
C TYR A 129 11.06 1.52 10.30
N GLU A 130 12.20 1.09 9.78
CA GLU A 130 13.48 1.10 10.50
C GLU A 130 14.30 2.27 9.97
N TYR A 131 14.07 3.46 10.53
CA TYR A 131 15.01 4.58 10.39
C TYR A 131 15.44 5.05 11.78
N GLU A 132 16.16 4.19 12.49
CA GLU A 132 17.40 4.68 13.08
C GLU A 132 18.49 4.44 12.02
N VAL A 133 18.82 5.49 11.26
CA VAL A 133 20.19 5.59 10.75
C VAL A 133 21.06 5.70 12.00
N SER A 134 21.47 4.57 12.57
CA SER A 134 22.63 4.55 13.43
C SER A 134 23.79 4.97 12.53
N ALA A 135 24.22 6.22 12.71
CA ALA A 135 25.39 6.78 12.07
C ALA A 135 26.57 5.79 12.14
N GLN A 136 27.17 5.52 10.99
CA GLN A 136 28.55 5.08 10.86
C GLN A 136 29.23 5.92 9.78
#